data_AF-A0A5E4Z0D2-F1
#
_entry.id   AF-A0A5E4Z0D2-F1
#
_cell.length_a   1.000
_cell.length_b   1.000
_cell.length_c   1.000
_cell.angle_alpha   90.00
_cell.angle_beta   90.00
_cell.angle_gamma   90.00
#
_symmetry.space_group_name_H-M   'P 1'
#
loop_
_entity.id
_entity.type
_entity.pdbx_description
1 polymer ?
#
loop_
_entity_poly.entity_id
_entity_poly.type
_entity_poly.pdbx_seq_one_letter_code
_entity_poly.pdbx_strand_id
1 'polypeptide(L)'
;MTFWMGVPRALWAYCATVFAVGGVIAVRSVFCLSVSDWAAWVQAIGSIAAIMGAFAIANDQRKRDRDLRAESEQANAFQYEVEARWMSSDVLDFLNQFIGCREALPISIKIEDNDVADLLERLAWCRQRARDRDQLEAIGTLRRSLMQTNRLVLARTYIGFTPLTDEDVKLLTGLRNEALGAWALIQGVEL
;
A
#
# COMPACT_ATOMS: atom_id res chain seq x y z
N MET A 1 -10.64 -28.77 12.40
CA MET A 1 -10.49 -30.12 11.83
C MET A 1 -11.41 -30.25 10.63
N THR A 2 -10.90 -30.05 9.42
CA THR A 2 -11.74 -29.93 8.21
C THR A 2 -12.11 -31.32 7.64
N PHE A 3 -13.40 -31.63 7.74
CA PHE A 3 -14.05 -32.83 7.21
C PHE A 3 -14.24 -32.71 5.70
N TRP A 4 -13.87 -33.75 4.96
CA TRP A 4 -14.37 -33.94 3.59
C TRP A 4 -15.50 -34.97 3.72
N MET A 5 -16.75 -34.55 3.52
CA MET A 5 -17.98 -35.36 3.66
C MET A 5 -18.31 -35.93 5.06
N GLY A 6 -17.99 -35.23 6.16
CA GLY A 6 -18.47 -35.62 7.51
C GLY A 6 -17.83 -36.88 8.13
N VAL A 7 -16.88 -37.52 7.45
CA VAL A 7 -16.13 -38.68 7.97
C VAL A 7 -14.78 -38.23 8.57
N PRO A 8 -14.38 -38.70 9.77
CA PRO A 8 -13.07 -38.41 10.34
C PRO A 8 -11.94 -38.84 9.39
N ARG A 9 -10.94 -37.98 9.15
CA ARG A 9 -9.84 -38.23 8.20
C ARG A 9 -9.14 -39.59 8.40
N ALA A 10 -9.02 -40.03 9.65
CA ALA A 10 -8.42 -41.31 10.00
C ALA A 10 -9.25 -42.50 9.48
N LEU A 11 -10.58 -42.41 9.51
CA LEU A 11 -11.49 -43.46 9.07
C LEU A 11 -11.55 -43.55 7.54
N TRP A 12 -11.51 -42.39 6.86
CA TRP A 12 -11.37 -42.35 5.40
C TRP A 12 -10.04 -42.95 4.93
N ALA A 13 -8.93 -42.59 5.58
CA ALA A 13 -7.62 -43.15 5.29
C ALA A 13 -7.58 -44.67 5.49
N TYR A 14 -8.22 -45.16 6.57
CA TYR A 14 -8.32 -46.59 6.85
C TYR A 14 -9.12 -47.33 5.76
N CYS A 15 -10.32 -46.86 5.41
CA CYS A 15 -11.15 -47.46 4.37
C CYS A 15 -10.43 -47.45 3.00
N ALA A 16 -9.83 -46.32 2.61
CA ALA A 16 -9.07 -46.21 1.37
C ALA A 16 -7.91 -47.21 1.32
N THR A 17 -7.21 -47.40 2.45
CA THR A 17 -6.10 -48.37 2.56
C THR A 17 -6.59 -49.80 2.40
N VAL A 18 -7.69 -50.18 3.07
CA VAL A 18 -8.27 -51.52 2.97
C VAL A 18 -8.73 -51.84 1.56
N PHE A 19 -9.41 -50.90 0.88
CA PHE A 19 -9.82 -51.07 -0.52
C PHE A 19 -8.63 -51.16 -1.48
N ALA A 20 -7.58 -50.35 -1.27
CA ALA A 20 -6.37 -50.41 -2.09
C ALA A 20 -5.65 -51.77 -1.94
N VAL A 21 -5.47 -52.25 -0.72
CA VAL A 21 -4.83 -53.55 -0.45
C VAL A 21 -5.67 -54.70 -0.99
N GLY A 22 -6.98 -54.69 -0.76
CA GLY A 22 -7.89 -55.70 -1.28
C GLY A 22 -7.92 -55.73 -2.82
N GLY A 23 -7.93 -54.56 -3.46
CA GLY A 23 -7.87 -54.43 -4.91
C GLY A 23 -6.56 -54.97 -5.50
N VAL A 24 -5.42 -54.67 -4.87
CA VAL A 24 -4.10 -55.19 -5.29
C VAL A 24 -4.05 -56.71 -5.22
N ILE A 25 -4.58 -57.31 -4.14
CA ILE A 25 -4.63 -58.77 -3.96
C ILE A 25 -5.53 -59.41 -5.02
N ALA A 26 -6.71 -58.84 -5.27
CA ALA A 26 -7.66 -59.34 -6.27
C ALA A 26 -7.09 -59.28 -7.70
N VAL A 27 -6.47 -58.16 -8.09
CA VAL A 27 -5.86 -57.99 -9.42
C VAL A 27 -4.69 -58.95 -9.62
N ARG A 28 -3.85 -59.15 -8.60
CA ARG A 28 -2.73 -60.11 -8.68
C ARG A 28 -3.24 -61.54 -8.87
N SER A 29 -4.31 -61.91 -8.17
CA SER A 29 -4.92 -63.23 -8.24
C SER A 29 -5.56 -63.51 -9.60
N VAL A 30 -6.22 -62.51 -10.20
CA VAL A 30 -6.98 -62.68 -11.46
C VAL A 30 -6.10 -62.60 -12.71
N PHE A 31 -5.06 -61.75 -12.72
CA PHE A 31 -4.31 -61.44 -13.95
C PHE A 31 -2.92 -62.09 -14.07
N CYS A 32 -2.48 -62.93 -13.11
CA CYS A 32 -1.17 -63.61 -13.13
C CYS A 32 0.01 -62.69 -13.53
N LEU A 33 -0.04 -61.43 -13.10
CA LEU A 33 0.91 -60.39 -13.50
C LEU A 33 2.34 -60.72 -13.01
N SER A 34 3.32 -60.52 -13.90
CA SER A 34 4.73 -60.65 -13.54
C SER A 34 5.16 -59.51 -12.62
N VAL A 35 6.28 -59.69 -11.90
CA VAL A 35 6.81 -58.66 -10.98
C VAL A 35 7.14 -57.36 -11.73
N SER A 36 7.55 -57.44 -13.01
CA SER A 36 7.82 -56.28 -13.86
C SER A 36 6.57 -55.48 -14.21
N ASP A 37 5.43 -56.14 -14.43
CA ASP A 37 4.18 -55.45 -14.78
C ASP A 37 3.62 -54.66 -13.58
N TRP A 38 3.77 -55.21 -12.38
CA TRP A 38 3.42 -54.52 -11.13
C TRP A 38 4.29 -53.29 -10.88
N ALA A 39 5.60 -53.39 -11.13
CA ALA A 39 6.50 -52.26 -10.99
C ALA A 39 6.13 -51.11 -11.94
N ALA A 40 5.79 -51.42 -13.20
CA ALA A 40 5.35 -50.43 -14.18
C ALA A 40 4.04 -49.74 -13.75
N TRP A 41 3.09 -50.49 -13.19
CA TRP A 41 1.81 -49.94 -12.72
C TRP A 41 1.96 -49.00 -11.52
N VAL A 42 2.72 -49.43 -10.51
CA VAL A 42 3.00 -48.61 -9.31
C VAL A 42 3.75 -47.34 -9.69
N GLN A 43 4.69 -47.43 -10.64
CA GLN A 43 5.42 -46.27 -11.14
C GLN A 43 4.51 -45.26 -11.85
N ALA A 44 3.58 -45.75 -12.69
CA ALA A 44 2.64 -44.88 -13.40
C ALA A 44 1.67 -44.16 -12.46
N ILE A 45 1.16 -44.86 -11.43
CA ILE A 45 0.30 -44.23 -10.42
C ILE A 45 1.09 -43.24 -9.57
N GLY A 46 2.31 -43.62 -9.15
CA GLY A 46 3.18 -42.77 -8.35
C GLY A 46 3.52 -41.45 -9.04
N SER A 47 3.81 -41.49 -10.35
CA SER A 47 4.11 -40.28 -11.12
C SER A 47 2.89 -39.37 -11.26
N ILE A 48 1.70 -39.91 -11.55
CA ILE A 48 0.45 -39.13 -11.63
C ILE A 48 0.11 -38.53 -10.26
N ALA A 49 0.22 -39.30 -9.18
CA ALA A 49 -0.03 -38.82 -7.82
C ALA A 49 0.95 -37.71 -7.42
N ALA A 50 2.24 -37.84 -7.77
CA ALA A 50 3.24 -36.81 -7.54
C ALA A 50 2.92 -35.52 -8.30
N ILE A 51 2.51 -35.61 -9.57
CA ILE A 51 2.08 -34.45 -10.36
C ILE A 51 0.88 -33.76 -9.71
N MET A 52 -0.16 -34.50 -9.32
CA MET A 52 -1.32 -33.94 -8.64
C MET A 52 -0.96 -33.26 -7.31
N GLY A 53 -0.09 -33.89 -6.52
CA GLY A 53 0.42 -33.30 -5.28
C GLY A 53 1.17 -31.99 -5.52
N ALA A 54 2.04 -31.95 -6.55
CA ALA A 54 2.75 -30.73 -6.93
C ALA A 54 1.80 -29.60 -7.35
N PHE A 55 0.76 -29.91 -8.14
CA PHE A 55 -0.26 -28.92 -8.52
C PHE A 55 -1.06 -28.40 -7.32
N ALA A 56 -1.42 -29.27 -6.38
CA ALA A 56 -2.13 -28.86 -5.17
C ALA A 56 -1.31 -27.89 -4.33
N ILE A 57 -0.01 -28.18 -4.13
CA ILE A 57 0.91 -27.30 -3.40
C ILE A 57 1.10 -25.98 -4.15
N ALA A 58 1.31 -26.03 -5.47
CA ALA A 58 1.49 -24.83 -6.28
C ALA A 58 0.25 -23.91 -6.26
N ASN A 59 -0.96 -24.48 -6.26
CA ASN A 59 -2.19 -23.71 -6.14
C ASN A 59 -2.36 -23.10 -4.74
N ASP A 60 -2.02 -23.84 -3.68
CA ASP A 60 -2.07 -23.30 -2.31
C ASP A 60 -1.06 -22.16 -2.12
N GLN A 61 0.17 -22.31 -2.62
CA GLN A 61 1.18 -21.25 -2.62
C GLN A 61 0.71 -20.03 -3.39
N ARG A 62 0.20 -20.20 -4.62
CA ARG A 62 -0.35 -19.09 -5.42
C ARG A 62 -1.49 -18.37 -4.73
N LYS A 63 -2.36 -19.10 -4.02
CA LYS A 63 -3.46 -18.49 -3.26
C LYS A 63 -2.91 -17.65 -2.10
N ARG A 64 -2.01 -18.21 -1.30
CA ARG A 64 -1.37 -17.49 -0.19
C ARG A 64 -0.62 -16.25 -0.66
N ASP A 65 0.12 -16.35 -1.75
CA ASP A 65 0.86 -15.21 -2.31
C ASP A 65 -0.08 -14.10 -2.77
N ARG A 66 -1.24 -14.45 -3.34
CA ARG A 66 -2.28 -13.46 -3.72
C ARG A 66 -2.89 -12.82 -2.49
N ASP A 67 -3.24 -13.60 -1.48
CA ASP A 67 -3.85 -13.11 -0.25
C ASP A 67 -2.88 -12.16 0.49
N LEU A 68 -1.60 -12.52 0.60
CA LEU A 68 -0.55 -11.68 1.18
C LEU A 68 -0.32 -10.39 0.41
N ARG A 69 -0.33 -10.45 -0.94
CA ARG A 69 -0.24 -9.24 -1.78
C ARG A 69 -1.43 -8.32 -1.55
N ALA A 70 -2.65 -8.85 -1.57
CA ALA A 70 -3.86 -8.07 -1.33
C ALA A 70 -3.85 -7.41 0.06
N GLU A 71 -3.44 -8.14 1.10
CA GLU A 71 -3.30 -7.60 2.46
C GLU A 71 -2.24 -6.49 2.53
N SER A 72 -1.06 -6.69 1.94
CA SER A 72 -0.02 -5.66 1.88
C SER A 72 -0.46 -4.42 1.08
N GLU A 73 -1.18 -4.60 -0.03
CA GLU A 73 -1.71 -3.50 -0.83
C GLU A 73 -2.76 -2.69 -0.09
N GLN A 74 -3.59 -3.35 0.72
CA GLN A 74 -4.59 -2.70 1.56
C GLN A 74 -3.93 -1.94 2.73
N ALA A 75 -2.96 -2.55 3.40
CA ALA A 75 -2.20 -1.90 4.48
C ALA A 75 -1.45 -0.66 3.96
N ASN A 76 -0.81 -0.78 2.79
CA ASN A 76 -0.13 0.34 2.14
C ASN A 76 -1.09 1.46 1.72
N ALA A 77 -2.29 1.13 1.24
CA ALA A 77 -3.31 2.12 0.88
C ALA A 77 -3.79 2.89 2.12
N PHE A 78 -4.08 2.18 3.21
CA PHE A 78 -4.48 2.77 4.48
C PHE A 78 -3.38 3.70 5.03
N GLN A 79 -2.14 3.23 5.04
CA GLN A 79 -1.01 4.03 5.51
C GLN A 79 -0.83 5.31 4.68
N TYR A 80 -0.98 5.21 3.36
CA TYR A 80 -0.94 6.38 2.49
C TYR A 80 -2.06 7.38 2.81
N GLU A 81 -3.29 6.91 2.97
CA GLU A 81 -4.45 7.79 3.22
C GLU A 81 -4.29 8.57 4.53
N VAL A 82 -3.87 7.90 5.61
CA VAL A 82 -3.61 8.54 6.90
C VAL A 82 -2.50 9.58 6.78
N GLU A 83 -1.38 9.21 6.17
CA GLU A 83 -0.23 10.09 6.02
C GLU A 83 -0.54 11.31 5.14
N ALA A 84 -1.25 11.12 4.03
CA ALA A 84 -1.66 12.21 3.15
C ALA A 84 -2.57 13.21 3.89
N ARG A 85 -3.52 12.73 4.70
CA ARG A 85 -4.38 13.59 5.52
C ARG A 85 -3.57 14.38 6.53
N TRP A 86 -2.72 13.74 7.33
CA TRP A 86 -1.88 14.42 8.31
C TRP A 86 -0.97 15.45 7.64
N MET A 87 -0.27 15.06 6.58
CA MET A 87 0.63 15.94 5.86
C MET A 87 -0.08 17.14 5.22
N SER A 88 -1.29 16.94 4.68
CA SER A 88 -2.07 18.05 4.15
C SER A 88 -2.43 19.07 5.23
N SER A 89 -2.75 18.62 6.45
CA SER A 89 -3.04 19.49 7.59
C SER A 89 -1.79 20.20 8.08
N ASP A 90 -0.66 19.48 8.24
CA ASP A 90 0.62 20.07 8.67
C ASP A 90 1.08 21.18 7.73
N VAL A 91 0.95 20.97 6.41
CA VAL A 91 1.27 22.00 5.41
C VAL A 91 0.32 23.19 5.50
N LEU A 92 -0.98 22.95 5.65
CA LEU A 92 -1.96 24.03 5.77
C LEU A 92 -1.75 24.84 7.05
N ASP A 93 -1.42 24.17 8.17
CA ASP A 93 -1.12 24.80 9.45
C ASP A 93 0.15 25.65 9.36
N PHE A 94 1.19 25.16 8.69
CA PHE A 94 2.38 25.97 8.37
C PHE A 94 2.00 27.23 7.59
N LEU A 95 1.20 27.10 6.52
CA LEU A 95 0.78 28.25 5.71
C LEU A 95 -0.14 29.22 6.49
N ASN A 96 -0.97 28.69 7.39
CA ASN A 96 -1.87 29.48 8.24
C ASN A 96 -1.11 30.40 9.20
N GLN A 97 0.17 30.13 9.52
CA GLN A 97 0.99 31.04 10.32
C GLN A 97 1.10 32.44 9.67
N PHE A 98 0.95 32.53 8.34
CA PHE A 98 1.07 33.76 7.58
C PHE A 98 -0.29 34.43 7.27
N ILE A 99 -1.42 33.91 7.79
CA ILE A 99 -2.75 34.46 7.49
C ILE A 99 -2.93 35.90 8.01
N GLY A 100 -2.22 36.25 9.08
CA GLY A 100 -2.26 37.58 9.68
C GLY A 100 -1.28 38.59 9.08
N CYS A 101 -0.47 38.19 8.10
CA CYS A 101 0.49 39.07 7.45
C CYS A 101 -0.22 40.23 6.73
N ARG A 102 0.31 41.44 6.90
CA ARG A 102 -0.20 42.65 6.24
C ARG A 102 0.93 43.38 5.56
N GLU A 103 0.57 44.21 4.58
CA GLU A 103 1.52 45.09 3.90
C GLU A 103 2.25 46.00 4.90
N ALA A 104 3.46 46.42 4.50
CA ALA A 104 4.33 47.30 5.28
C ALA A 104 4.74 46.79 6.67
N LEU A 105 4.37 45.56 7.05
CA LEU A 105 4.84 44.89 8.26
C LEU A 105 5.94 43.88 7.91
N PRO A 106 7.00 43.79 8.72
CA PRO A 106 8.00 42.75 8.58
C PRO A 106 7.45 41.40 9.08
N ILE A 107 7.94 40.31 8.47
CA ILE A 107 7.68 38.96 8.99
C ILE A 107 8.65 38.70 10.15
N SER A 108 8.10 38.45 11.34
CA SER A 108 8.88 38.06 12.52
C SER A 108 8.85 36.55 12.79
N ILE A 109 8.14 35.78 11.97
CA ILE A 109 8.01 34.32 12.12
C ILE A 109 9.35 33.68 11.78
N LYS A 110 9.90 32.94 12.74
CA LYS A 110 11.10 32.14 12.55
C LYS A 110 10.70 30.79 11.95
N ILE A 111 11.17 30.51 10.75
CA ILE A 111 11.07 29.19 10.12
C ILE A 111 12.38 28.46 10.40
N GLU A 112 12.30 27.24 10.94
CA GLU A 112 13.47 26.38 11.04
C GLU A 112 13.61 25.55 9.76
N ASP A 113 14.81 25.51 9.18
CA ASP A 113 15.06 24.80 7.91
C ASP A 113 14.70 23.30 8.02
N ASN A 114 14.82 22.73 9.22
CA ASN A 114 14.48 21.34 9.50
C ASN A 114 12.97 21.06 9.37
N ASP A 115 12.11 22.01 9.77
CA ASP A 115 10.65 21.80 9.74
C ASP A 115 10.16 21.70 8.29
N VAL A 116 10.65 22.59 7.42
CA VAL A 116 10.28 22.56 5.99
C VAL A 116 10.89 21.33 5.30
N ALA A 117 12.10 20.92 5.68
CA ALA A 117 12.74 19.73 5.13
C ALA A 117 11.94 18.46 5.46
N ASP A 118 11.49 18.30 6.71
CA ASP A 118 10.64 17.17 7.13
C ASP A 118 9.32 17.12 6.36
N LEU A 119 8.61 18.25 6.25
CA LEU A 119 7.37 18.33 5.47
C LEU A 119 7.60 17.97 3.99
N LEU A 120 8.70 18.42 3.39
CA LEU A 120 9.02 18.09 1.99
C LEU A 120 9.38 16.61 1.80
N GLU A 121 10.08 16.01 2.76
CA GLU A 121 10.39 14.58 2.74
C GLU A 121 9.12 13.73 2.83
N ARG A 122 8.22 14.06 3.76
CA ARG A 122 6.94 13.37 3.92
C ARG A 122 6.01 13.57 2.72
N LEU A 123 5.99 14.75 2.10
CA LEU A 123 5.29 14.99 0.82
C LEU A 123 5.89 14.17 -0.33
N ALA A 124 7.22 14.02 -0.38
CA ALA A 124 7.88 13.19 -1.37
C ALA A 124 7.53 11.70 -1.18
N TRP A 125 7.45 11.24 0.07
CA TRP A 125 6.98 9.90 0.41
C TRP A 125 5.54 9.66 -0.06
N CYS A 126 4.63 10.62 0.18
CA CYS A 126 3.25 10.55 -0.29
C CYS A 126 3.19 10.49 -1.82
N ARG A 127 3.93 11.37 -2.51
CA ARG A 127 3.97 11.41 -3.97
C ARG A 127 4.40 10.08 -4.60
N GLN A 128 5.34 9.36 -3.99
CA GLN A 128 5.79 8.05 -4.49
C GLN A 128 4.71 6.96 -4.39
N ARG A 129 3.70 7.15 -3.54
CA ARG A 129 2.67 6.15 -3.20
C ARG A 129 1.27 6.53 -3.65
N ALA A 130 1.07 7.76 -4.13
CA ALA A 130 -0.17 8.20 -4.74
C ALA A 130 -0.55 7.29 -5.93
N ARG A 131 -1.82 6.88 -5.97
CA ARG A 131 -2.31 5.88 -6.94
C ARG A 131 -3.06 6.51 -8.10
N ASP A 132 -3.67 7.67 -7.88
CA ASP A 132 -4.45 8.39 -8.86
C ASP A 132 -3.84 9.75 -9.19
N ARG A 133 -4.35 10.35 -10.27
CA ARG A 133 -3.88 11.65 -10.75
C ARG A 133 -4.22 12.75 -9.77
N ASP A 134 -5.40 12.69 -9.14
CA ASP A 134 -5.93 13.76 -8.30
C ASP A 134 -5.13 13.87 -6.99
N GLN A 135 -4.74 12.73 -6.41
CA GLN A 135 -3.80 12.64 -5.30
C GLN A 135 -2.44 13.22 -5.65
N LEU A 136 -1.88 12.83 -6.81
CA LEU A 136 -0.59 13.36 -7.26
C LEU A 136 -0.64 14.88 -7.47
N GLU A 137 -1.74 15.39 -8.02
CA GLU A 137 -1.97 16.80 -8.24
C GLU A 137 -2.10 17.55 -6.91
N ALA A 138 -2.89 17.04 -5.95
CA ALA A 138 -3.04 17.61 -4.63
C ALA A 138 -1.71 17.67 -3.86
N ILE A 139 -0.97 16.57 -3.79
CA ILE A 139 0.36 16.54 -3.15
C ILE A 139 1.34 17.48 -3.88
N GLY A 140 1.27 17.55 -5.21
CA GLY A 140 2.05 18.49 -6.01
C GLY A 140 1.75 19.95 -5.68
N THR A 141 0.48 20.29 -5.47
CA THR A 141 0.02 21.64 -5.10
C THR A 141 0.43 22.00 -3.67
N LEU A 142 0.32 21.08 -2.71
CA LEU A 142 0.83 21.28 -1.35
C LEU A 142 2.34 21.57 -1.35
N ARG A 143 3.12 20.75 -2.06
CA ARG A 143 4.57 20.96 -2.19
C ARG A 143 4.91 22.31 -2.82
N ARG A 144 4.23 22.69 -3.90
CA ARG A 144 4.46 23.97 -4.59
C ARG A 144 4.17 25.14 -3.66
N SER A 145 3.03 25.11 -2.99
CA SER A 145 2.58 26.14 -2.06
C SER A 145 3.55 26.30 -0.89
N LEU A 146 3.97 25.19 -0.27
CA LEU A 146 4.98 25.17 0.79
C LEU A 146 6.30 25.80 0.34
N MET A 147 6.84 25.34 -0.81
CA MET A 147 8.12 25.84 -1.32
C MET A 147 8.08 27.31 -1.70
N GLN A 148 7.00 27.77 -2.35
CA GLN A 148 6.86 29.16 -2.77
C GLN A 148 6.67 30.09 -1.57
N THR A 149 5.87 29.70 -0.57
CA THR A 149 5.75 30.44 0.68
C THR A 149 7.08 30.52 1.41
N ASN A 150 7.78 29.39 1.59
CA ASN A 150 9.09 29.40 2.26
C ASN A 150 10.09 30.33 1.55
N ARG A 151 10.18 30.25 0.22
CA ARG A 151 11.07 31.13 -0.56
C ARG A 151 10.73 32.61 -0.39
N LEU A 152 9.45 32.95 -0.42
CA LEU A 152 8.98 34.32 -0.25
C LEU A 152 9.32 34.85 1.14
N VAL A 153 9.02 34.07 2.18
CA VAL A 153 9.31 34.44 3.57
C VAL A 153 10.81 34.61 3.77
N LEU A 154 11.63 33.65 3.37
CA LEU A 154 13.09 33.74 3.50
C LEU A 154 13.66 34.96 2.77
N ALA A 155 13.15 35.29 1.57
CA ALA A 155 13.59 36.46 0.82
C ALA A 155 13.30 37.78 1.56
N ARG A 156 12.23 37.83 2.36
CA ARG A 156 11.85 39.02 3.14
C ARG A 156 12.50 39.07 4.53
N THR A 157 12.81 37.92 5.14
CA THR A 157 13.42 37.84 6.47
C THR A 157 14.94 37.95 6.43
N TYR A 158 15.64 37.33 5.46
CA TYR A 158 17.11 37.25 5.44
C TYR A 158 17.79 38.57 5.00
N ILE A 159 17.09 39.38 4.18
CA ILE A 159 17.61 40.65 3.65
C ILE A 159 17.03 41.82 4.47
N GLY A 160 17.30 41.81 5.78
CA GLY A 160 17.07 42.97 6.66
C GLY A 160 15.61 43.30 6.97
N PHE A 161 14.73 42.30 7.10
CA PHE A 161 13.30 42.50 7.41
C PHE A 161 12.62 43.43 6.42
N THR A 162 12.78 43.15 5.13
CA THR A 162 12.10 43.92 4.09
C THR A 162 10.59 43.80 4.30
N PRO A 163 9.85 44.92 4.45
CA PRO A 163 8.40 44.87 4.65
C PRO A 163 7.70 44.15 3.51
N LEU A 164 6.60 43.47 3.81
CA LEU A 164 5.78 42.83 2.78
C LEU A 164 5.14 43.87 1.86
N THR A 165 5.17 43.59 0.56
CA THR A 165 4.39 44.34 -0.43
C THR A 165 2.95 43.79 -0.49
N ASP A 166 2.03 44.57 -1.06
CA ASP A 166 0.66 44.09 -1.36
C ASP A 166 0.67 42.86 -2.28
N GLU A 167 1.60 42.80 -3.25
CA GLU A 167 1.79 41.63 -4.11
C GLU A 167 2.20 40.39 -3.31
N ASP A 168 3.10 40.54 -2.34
CA ASP A 168 3.52 39.42 -1.48
C ASP A 168 2.34 38.88 -0.65
N VAL A 169 1.53 39.77 -0.08
CA VAL A 169 0.35 39.38 0.72
C VAL A 169 -0.69 38.66 -0.14
N LYS A 170 -0.95 39.17 -1.35
CA LYS A 170 -1.82 38.49 -2.33
C LYS A 170 -1.28 37.13 -2.72
N LEU A 171 0.02 37.01 -2.95
CA LEU A 171 0.66 35.74 -3.28
C LEU A 171 0.54 34.73 -2.13
N LEU A 172 0.86 35.12 -0.90
CA LEU A 172 0.70 34.26 0.30
C LEU A 172 -0.74 33.76 0.45
N THR A 173 -1.71 34.67 0.26
CA THR A 173 -3.13 34.33 0.32
C THR A 173 -3.52 33.35 -0.79
N GLY A 174 -3.03 33.57 -2.02
CA GLY A 174 -3.24 32.68 -3.16
C GLY A 174 -2.68 31.28 -2.92
N LEU A 175 -1.42 31.17 -2.48
CA LEU A 175 -0.77 29.90 -2.17
C LEU A 175 -1.49 29.14 -1.05
N ARG A 176 -1.94 29.85 -0.02
CA ARG A 176 -2.77 29.28 1.04
C ARG A 176 -4.08 28.73 0.49
N ASN A 177 -4.77 29.47 -0.38
CA ASN A 177 -6.04 29.02 -0.95
C ASN A 177 -5.86 27.81 -1.90
N GLU A 178 -4.77 27.77 -2.67
CA GLU A 178 -4.40 26.58 -3.46
C GLU A 178 -4.18 25.36 -2.56
N ALA A 179 -3.41 25.53 -1.48
CA ALA A 179 -3.17 24.47 -0.51
C ALA A 179 -4.45 24.03 0.21
N LEU A 180 -5.36 24.97 0.52
CA LEU A 180 -6.66 24.67 1.11
C LEU A 180 -7.53 23.82 0.16
N GLY A 181 -7.51 24.12 -1.14
CA GLY A 181 -8.15 23.30 -2.18
C GLY A 181 -7.62 21.88 -2.23
N ALA A 182 -6.29 21.73 -2.21
CA ALA A 182 -5.65 20.41 -2.19
C ALA A 182 -5.93 19.65 -0.88
N TRP A 183 -5.92 20.35 0.26
CA TRP A 183 -6.28 19.79 1.56
C TRP A 183 -7.72 19.28 1.55
N ALA A 184 -8.68 20.06 1.07
CA ALA A 184 -10.08 19.69 1.02
C ALA A 184 -10.32 18.44 0.15
N LEU A 185 -9.63 18.35 -0.98
CA LEU A 185 -9.66 17.15 -1.84
C LEU A 185 -9.14 15.91 -1.11
N ILE A 186 -8.04 16.03 -0.37
CA ILE A 186 -7.45 14.91 0.41
C ILE A 186 -8.35 14.51 1.60
N GLN A 187 -8.99 15.49 2.25
CA GLN A 187 -9.91 15.23 3.36
C GLN A 187 -11.28 14.72 2.89
N GLY A 188 -11.64 14.92 1.62
CA GLY A 188 -12.96 14.61 1.08
C GLY A 188 -14.02 15.62 1.56
N VAL A 189 -13.65 16.89 1.71
CA VAL A 189 -14.51 17.98 2.17
C VAL A 189 -14.79 18.94 1.00
N GLU A 190 -16.03 19.41 0.86
CA GLU A 190 -16.37 20.50 -0.07
C GLU A 190 -16.09 21.87 0.60
N LEU A 191 -15.41 22.76 -0.12
CA LEU A 191 -15.04 24.12 0.32
C LEU A 191 -16.12 25.17 0.03
#